data_AF-A0A3E1EBV9-F1
#
_entry.id   AF-A0A3E1EBV9-F1
#
_cell.length_a   1.000
_cell.length_b   1.000
_cell.length_c   1.000
_cell.angle_alpha   90.00
_cell.angle_beta   90.00
_cell.angle_gamma   90.00
#
_symmetry.space_group_name_H-M   'P 1'
#
loop_
_entity.id
_entity.type
_entity.pdbx_description
1 polymer ?
#
loop_
_entity_poly.entity_id
_entity_poly.type
_entity_poly.pdbx_seq_one_letter_code
_entity_poly.pdbx_strand_id
1 'polypeptide(L)'
;MHEHSLMKDLMTKIETVVRNHNARKAVTIDVWLGALSHMSPDHFTEHYEESSKGTVAEGAKLNITLSDDIHDPNAQQILLRNIEVED
;
A
#
# COMPACT_ATOMS: atom_id res chain seq x y z
N MET A 1 -6.08 -13.53 -8.93
CA MET A 1 -4.62 -13.76 -9.04
C MET A 1 -3.83 -12.46 -8.96
N HIS A 2 -4.20 -11.40 -9.71
CA HIS A 2 -3.46 -10.12 -9.73
C HIS A 2 -3.52 -9.33 -8.40
N GLU A 3 -4.67 -9.25 -7.71
CA GLU A 3 -4.79 -8.45 -6.48
C GLU A 3 -4.13 -9.11 -5.26
N HIS A 4 -4.27 -10.43 -5.14
CA HIS A 4 -3.59 -11.20 -4.08
C HIS A 4 -2.07 -11.11 -4.18
N SER A 5 -1.49 -11.15 -5.40
CA SER A 5 -0.04 -10.95 -5.58
C SER A 5 0.37 -9.52 -5.22
N LEU A 6 -0.41 -8.52 -5.62
CA LEU A 6 -0.16 -7.13 -5.27
C LEU A 6 -0.08 -6.93 -3.76
N MET A 7 -1.08 -7.44 -3.02
CA MET A 7 -1.15 -7.23 -1.58
C MET A 7 -0.05 -7.98 -0.84
N LYS A 8 0.28 -9.20 -1.27
CA LYS A 8 1.42 -9.95 -0.74
C LYS A 8 2.75 -9.21 -0.93
N ASP A 9 2.96 -8.64 -2.12
CA ASP A 9 4.18 -7.89 -2.43
C ASP A 9 4.24 -6.59 -1.61
N LEU A 10 3.10 -5.92 -1.41
CA LEU A 10 3.01 -4.74 -0.54
C LEU A 10 3.38 -5.08 0.91
N MET A 11 2.79 -6.13 1.48
CA MET A 11 3.09 -6.55 2.86
C MET A 11 4.57 -6.89 3.03
N THR A 12 5.16 -7.60 2.07
CA THR A 12 6.59 -7.93 2.06
C THR A 12 7.46 -6.66 2.03
N LYS A 13 7.08 -5.65 1.24
CA LYS A 13 7.79 -4.35 1.20
C LYS A 13 7.68 -3.61 2.52
N ILE A 14 6.49 -3.56 3.12
CA ILE A 14 6.29 -2.89 4.41
C ILE A 14 7.14 -3.56 5.50
N GLU A 15 7.11 -4.89 5.58
CA GLU A 15 7.93 -5.64 6.53
C GLU A 15 9.43 -5.38 6.34
N THR A 16 9.88 -5.32 5.08
CA THR A 16 11.27 -5.01 4.74
C THR A 16 11.66 -3.61 5.21
N VAL A 17 10.82 -2.60 4.99
CA VAL A 17 11.09 -1.22 5.40
C VAL A 17 11.13 -1.09 6.92
N VAL A 18 10.17 -1.66 7.63
CA VAL A 18 10.11 -1.66 9.10
C VAL A 18 11.38 -2.29 9.68
N ARG A 19 11.76 -3.48 9.18
CA ARG A 19 12.99 -4.17 9.63
C ARG A 19 14.26 -3.38 9.34
N ASN A 20 14.39 -2.80 8.15
CA ASN A 20 15.58 -2.05 7.78
C ASN A 20 15.78 -0.79 8.63
N HIS A 21 14.71 -0.25 9.20
CA HIS A 21 14.76 0.89 10.12
C HIS A 21 14.82 0.48 11.60
N ASN A 22 14.89 -0.82 11.91
CA ASN A 22 14.77 -1.35 13.28
C ASN A 22 13.51 -0.87 14.03
N ALA A 23 12.47 -0.51 13.29
CA ALA A 23 11.21 -0.03 13.83
C ALA A 23 10.33 -1.22 14.29
N ARG A 24 9.34 -0.93 15.15
CA ARG A 24 8.37 -1.94 15.60
C ARG A 24 7.25 -2.17 14.60
N LYS A 25 6.77 -1.11 13.96
CA LYS A 25 5.61 -1.14 13.06
C LYS A 25 5.60 0.01 12.07
N ALA A 26 4.80 -0.14 11.01
CA ALA A 26 4.40 0.98 10.17
C ALA A 26 3.28 1.78 10.87
N VAL A 27 3.26 3.10 10.66
CA VAL A 27 2.24 4.00 11.22
C VAL A 27 1.45 4.71 10.13
N THR A 28 2.07 5.00 9.00
CA THR A 28 1.42 5.61 7.83
C THR A 28 1.89 4.92 6.56
N ILE A 29 0.99 4.65 5.63
CA ILE A 29 1.27 4.08 4.32
C ILE A 29 0.56 4.94 3.28
N ASP A 30 1.34 5.51 2.38
CA ASP A 30 0.82 6.34 1.29
C ASP A 30 0.86 5.56 -0.02
N VAL A 31 -0.31 5.36 -0.62
CA VAL A 31 -0.48 4.65 -1.89
C VAL A 31 -1.08 5.59 -2.92
N TRP A 32 -0.57 5.51 -4.14
CA TRP A 32 -1.13 6.18 -5.30
C TRP A 32 -1.65 5.15 -6.30
N LEU A 33 -2.89 5.33 -6.74
CA LEU A 33 -3.57 4.48 -7.70
C LEU A 33 -3.66 5.23 -9.03
N GLY A 34 -3.11 4.65 -10.10
CA GLY A 34 -3.23 5.22 -11.42
C GLY A 34 -4.67 5.19 -11.94
N ALA A 35 -5.04 6.16 -12.77
CA ALA A 35 -6.40 6.35 -13.30
C ALA A 35 -6.94 5.14 -14.09
N LEU A 36 -6.04 4.29 -14.60
CA LEU A 36 -6.29 3.08 -15.38
C LEU A 36 -5.84 1.80 -14.66
N SER A 37 -5.56 1.86 -13.36
CA SER A 37 -5.12 0.69 -12.56
C SER A 37 -6.25 -0.32 -12.28
N HIS A 38 -7.50 0.05 -12.56
CA HIS A 38 -8.72 -0.71 -12.25
C HIS A 38 -8.90 -1.03 -10.75
N MET A 39 -8.14 -0.37 -9.87
CA MET A 39 -8.24 -0.50 -8.43
C MET A 39 -8.93 0.74 -7.86
N SER A 40 -9.97 0.55 -7.06
CA SER A 40 -10.60 1.63 -6.31
C SER A 40 -9.97 1.77 -4.91
N PRO A 41 -10.01 2.97 -4.31
CA PRO A 41 -9.57 3.17 -2.93
C PRO A 41 -10.28 2.23 -1.93
N ASP A 42 -11.59 2.05 -2.07
CA ASP A 42 -12.39 1.20 -1.18
C ASP A 42 -11.95 -0.26 -1.28
N HIS A 43 -11.81 -0.79 -2.51
CA HIS A 43 -11.42 -2.19 -2.71
C HIS A 43 -9.99 -2.45 -2.23
N PHE A 44 -9.08 -1.51 -2.49
CA PHE A 44 -7.72 -1.59 -1.97
C PHE A 44 -7.69 -1.61 -0.45
N THR A 45 -8.52 -0.77 0.19
CA THR A 45 -8.61 -0.67 1.65
C THR A 45 -9.11 -1.98 2.27
N GLU A 46 -10.16 -2.58 1.73
CA GLU A 46 -10.68 -3.88 2.20
C GLU A 46 -9.57 -4.95 2.20
N HIS A 47 -8.88 -5.12 1.07
CA HIS A 47 -7.80 -6.10 0.95
C HIS A 47 -6.61 -5.79 1.86
N TYR A 48 -6.29 -4.51 2.03
CA TYR A 48 -5.22 -4.06 2.92
C TYR A 48 -5.55 -4.39 4.38
N GLU A 49 -6.77 -4.08 4.82
CA GLU A 49 -7.23 -4.38 6.18
C GLU A 49 -7.23 -5.88 6.46
N GLU A 50 -7.63 -6.71 5.51
CA GLU A 50 -7.56 -8.16 5.66
C GLU A 50 -6.12 -8.68 5.73
N SER A 51 -5.26 -8.20 4.83
CA SER A 51 -3.89 -8.69 4.69
C SER A 51 -2.94 -8.14 5.75
N SER A 52 -3.25 -6.99 6.34
CA SER A 52 -2.42 -6.37 7.39
C SER A 52 -2.61 -6.99 8.76
N LYS A 53 -3.71 -7.72 9.01
CA LYS A 53 -3.97 -8.40 10.29
C LYS A 53 -2.84 -9.34 10.68
N GLY A 54 -2.35 -9.21 11.91
CA GLY A 54 -1.25 -9.97 12.47
C GLY A 54 0.13 -9.57 11.94
N THR A 55 0.25 -8.46 11.22
CA THR A 55 1.52 -7.98 10.63
C THR A 55 1.96 -6.66 11.24
N VAL A 56 3.18 -6.22 10.90
CA VAL A 56 3.71 -4.89 11.28
C VAL A 56 2.95 -3.71 10.65
N ALA A 57 2.04 -3.97 9.71
CA ALA A 57 1.19 -2.97 9.07
C ALA A 57 -0.19 -2.84 9.76
N GLU A 58 -0.52 -3.74 10.69
CA GLU A 58 -1.82 -3.72 11.37
C GLU A 58 -2.03 -2.37 12.09
N GLY A 59 -3.16 -1.72 11.82
CA GLY A 59 -3.51 -0.43 12.41
C GLY A 59 -2.74 0.78 11.86
N ALA A 60 -1.87 0.60 10.87
CA ALA A 60 -1.25 1.73 10.18
C ALA A 60 -2.30 2.53 9.38
N LYS A 61 -2.17 3.85 9.39
CA LYS A 61 -3.03 4.75 8.62
C LYS A 61 -2.73 4.61 7.13
N LEU A 62 -3.73 4.21 6.35
CA LEU A 62 -3.62 4.12 4.91
C LEU A 62 -4.15 5.41 4.26
N ASN A 63 -3.28 6.12 3.54
CA ASN A 63 -3.68 7.26 2.71
C ASN A 63 -3.63 6.83 1.24
N ILE A 64 -4.75 6.93 0.53
CA ILE A 64 -4.86 6.56 -0.88
C ILE A 64 -5.14 7.81 -1.70
N THR A 65 -4.34 8.00 -2.75
CA THR A 65 -4.60 9.01 -3.78
C THR A 65 -4.94 8.31 -5.08
N LEU A 66 -6.14 8.54 -5.62
CA LEU A 66 -6.51 8.08 -6.95
C LEU A 66 -6.21 9.19 -7.96
N SER A 67 -5.46 8.86 -9.01
CA SER A 67 -5.21 9.75 -10.14
C SER A 67 -6.44 9.86 -11.04
N ASP A 68 -6.67 11.05 -11.57
CA ASP A 68 -7.62 11.33 -12.65
C ASP A 68 -6.94 11.48 -14.02
N ASP A 69 -5.60 11.55 -14.07
CA ASP A 69 -4.83 11.66 -15.30
C ASP A 69 -4.62 10.29 -15.95
N ILE A 70 -5.32 10.06 -17.07
CA ILE A 70 -5.20 8.86 -17.90
C ILE A 70 -3.94 8.86 -18.78
N HIS A 71 -3.25 9.99 -18.92
CA HIS A 71 -2.03 10.12 -19.69
C HIS A 71 -0.76 10.05 -18.84
N ASP A 72 -0.88 9.94 -17.51
CA ASP A 72 0.27 9.74 -16.63
C ASP A 72 1.04 8.48 -17.07
N PRO A 73 2.39 8.52 -17.13
CA PRO A 73 3.18 7.34 -17.49
C PRO A 73 2.93 6.13 -16.58
N ASN A 74 2.42 6.35 -15.37
CA ASN A 74 2.06 5.35 -14.39
C ASN A 74 0.55 5.13 -14.29
N ALA A 75 -0.28 5.62 -15.24
CA ALA A 75 -1.73 5.56 -15.14
C ALA A 75 -2.28 4.13 -14.91
N GLN A 76 -1.57 3.08 -15.33
CA GLN A 76 -1.97 1.68 -15.12
C GLN A 76 -1.40 1.05 -13.83
N GLN A 77 -0.60 1.79 -13.07
CA GLN A 77 0.20 1.26 -11.96
C GLN A 77 -0.42 1.61 -10.60
N ILE A 78 -0.02 0.84 -9.59
CA ILE A 78 -0.25 1.15 -8.18
C ILE A 78 1.13 1.38 -7.56
N LEU A 79 1.32 2.55 -6.97
CA LEU A 79 2.61 2.98 -6.46
C LEU A 79 2.53 3.14 -4.94
N LEU A 80 3.43 2.45 -4.24
CA LEU A 80 3.75 2.76 -2.86
C LEU A 80 4.62 4.02 -2.84
N ARG A 81 4.10 5.11 -2.27
CA ARG A 81 4.75 6.43 -2.28
C ARG A 81 5.62 6.64 -1.05
N ASN A 82 5.14 6.23 0.11
CA ASN A 82 5.80 6.46 1.38
C ASN A 82 5.33 5.46 2.43
N ILE A 83 6.23 5.13 3.36
CA ILE A 83 5.93 4.37 4.57
C ILE A 83 6.60 5.10 5.73
N GLU A 84 5.81 5.49 6.72
CA GLU A 84 6.31 5.98 8.00
C GLU A 84 6.33 4.83 9.00
N VAL A 85 7.37 4.79 9.83
CA VAL A 85 7.60 3.73 10.81
C VAL A 85 7.86 4.31 12.19
N GLU A 86 7.53 3.56 13.23
CA GLU A 86 7.69 3.93 14.65
C GLU A 86 8.49 2.87 15.42
N ASP A 87 9.37 3.33 16.32
CA ASP A 87 10.27 2.53 17.18
C ASP A 87 9.60 1.76 18.34
#